data_AF-A0A7J2LT66-F1
#
_entry.id   AF-A0A7J2LT66-F1
#
_cell.length_a   1.000
_cell.length_b   1.000
_cell.length_c   1.000
_cell.angle_alpha   90.00
_cell.angle_beta   90.00
_cell.angle_gamma   90.00
#
_symmetry.space_group_name_H-M   'P 1'
#
loop_
_entity.id
_entity.type
_entity.pdbx_description
1 polymer ?
#
loop_
_entity_poly.entity_id
_entity_poly.type
_entity_poly.pdbx_seq_one_letter_code
_entity_poly.pdbx_strand_id
1 'polypeptide(L)'
;MGIPEEAYSLRVPKREGEKAIRLASKLDLLNRELKIESDGEYLFIPLIRKPDLEIKEFDESLGQYEVLRRRFRRRRKKPRGAFEAAADKLPPHLLASFPRSIDIIGEIAIVEIPPELEAYKRTVGEAILQTHSNVRTVLAKASAVDGVERLREYEVIAGLGKTETVHRENGCTYYLDVKKVYFSPRLSFEHMRVARQVGSDEIVIDMFAGVGPFSILIAKMHENVRVYAIDINPNAIRYLER
;
A
#
# COMPACT_ATOMS: atom_id res chain seq x y z
N MET A 1 12.30 2.18 -22.33
CA MET A 1 12.34 3.56 -21.77
C MET A 1 11.37 4.40 -22.60
N GLY A 2 10.58 5.29 -21.98
CA GLY A 2 9.63 6.11 -22.74
C GLY A 2 10.39 7.08 -23.66
N ILE A 3 9.90 7.26 -24.89
CA ILE A 3 10.45 8.23 -25.84
C ILE A 3 10.34 9.63 -25.22
N PRO A 4 11.42 10.44 -25.19
CA PRO A 4 11.36 11.81 -24.69
C PRO A 4 10.38 12.65 -25.50
N GLU A 5 9.54 13.42 -24.82
CA GLU A 5 8.51 14.29 -25.42
C GLU A 5 8.94 15.75 -25.31
N GLU A 6 8.76 16.53 -26.36
CA GLU A 6 9.12 17.96 -26.36
C GLU A 6 7.98 18.80 -25.77
N ALA A 7 8.31 19.66 -24.80
CA ALA A 7 7.36 20.56 -24.16
C ALA A 7 8.00 21.91 -23.83
N TYR A 8 7.17 22.92 -23.55
CA TYR A 8 7.63 24.15 -22.92
C TYR A 8 8.14 23.85 -21.51
N SER A 9 9.12 24.61 -21.06
CA SER A 9 9.81 24.44 -19.78
C SER A 9 10.00 25.80 -19.14
N LEU A 10 9.54 25.93 -17.90
CA LEU A 10 9.95 27.00 -17.02
C LEU A 10 11.27 26.59 -16.36
N ARG A 11 12.37 27.22 -16.78
CA ARG A 11 13.70 27.06 -16.20
C ARG A 11 13.87 28.08 -15.08
N VAL A 12 14.18 27.62 -13.88
CA VAL A 12 14.43 28.47 -12.71
C VAL A 12 15.67 27.99 -11.95
N PRO A 13 16.39 28.87 -11.22
CA PRO A 13 17.40 28.43 -10.25
C PRO A 13 16.79 27.44 -9.25
N LYS A 14 17.53 26.41 -8.84
CA LYS A 14 17.03 25.39 -7.90
C LYS A 14 16.41 25.96 -6.62
N ARG A 15 16.98 27.06 -6.09
CA ARG A 15 16.48 27.75 -4.88
C ARG A 15 15.03 28.25 -5.02
N GLU A 16 14.56 28.49 -6.25
CA GLU A 16 13.19 28.92 -6.56
C GLU A 16 12.32 27.76 -7.08
N GLY A 17 12.86 26.55 -7.18
CA GLY A 17 12.21 25.40 -7.80
C GLY A 17 10.85 25.07 -7.20
N GLU A 18 10.77 24.94 -5.87
CA GLU A 18 9.50 24.63 -5.18
C GLU A 18 8.47 25.74 -5.38
N LYS A 19 8.89 27.00 -5.35
CA LYS A 19 8.03 28.17 -5.57
C LYS A 19 7.46 28.14 -7.00
N ALA A 20 8.32 27.90 -7.99
CA ALA A 20 7.95 27.82 -9.39
C ALA A 20 7.03 26.62 -9.70
N ILE A 21 7.26 25.45 -9.06
CA ILE A 21 6.37 24.29 -9.20
C ILE A 21 4.98 24.60 -8.67
N ARG A 22 4.89 25.19 -7.46
CA ARG A 22 3.61 25.58 -6.86
C ARG A 22 2.88 26.60 -7.71
N LEU A 23 3.60 27.59 -8.22
CA LEU A 23 3.02 28.63 -9.06
C LEU A 23 2.52 28.07 -10.40
N ALA A 24 3.34 27.29 -11.11
CA ALA A 24 2.92 26.64 -12.35
C ALA A 24 1.74 25.68 -12.13
N SER A 25 1.66 25.01 -10.97
CA SER A 25 0.49 24.20 -10.63
C SER A 25 -0.73 25.02 -10.25
N LYS A 26 -0.58 26.17 -9.60
CA LYS A 26 -1.68 27.08 -9.23
C LYS A 26 -2.31 27.70 -10.47
N LEU A 27 -1.50 27.95 -11.50
CA LEU A 27 -1.91 28.54 -12.77
C LEU A 27 -2.33 27.48 -13.81
N ASP A 28 -2.49 26.22 -13.41
CA ASP A 28 -2.82 25.09 -14.28
C ASP A 28 -1.90 24.92 -15.50
N LEU A 29 -0.68 25.44 -15.44
CA LEU A 29 0.32 25.36 -16.52
C LEU A 29 1.24 24.14 -16.40
N LEU A 30 1.36 23.54 -15.21
CA LEU A 30 2.26 22.41 -14.97
C LEU A 30 1.82 21.14 -15.73
N ASN A 31 2.66 20.64 -16.64
CA ASN A 31 2.44 19.35 -17.28
C ASN A 31 2.85 18.19 -16.34
N ARG A 32 1.86 17.58 -15.70
CA ARG A 32 2.04 16.49 -14.72
C ARG A 32 2.43 15.15 -15.33
N GLU A 33 2.35 15.00 -16.65
CA GLU A 33 2.71 13.77 -17.36
C GLU A 33 4.21 13.66 -17.63
N LEU A 34 4.92 14.78 -17.56
CA LEU A 34 6.35 14.87 -17.77
C LEU A 34 7.09 14.98 -16.44
N LYS A 35 8.31 14.44 -16.39
CA LYS A 35 9.15 14.48 -15.19
C LYS A 35 9.83 15.84 -15.10
N ILE A 36 9.80 16.50 -13.94
CA ILE A 36 10.65 17.66 -13.66
C ILE A 36 12.11 17.20 -13.65
N GLU A 37 12.97 17.89 -14.39
CA GLU A 37 14.40 17.56 -14.54
C GLU A 37 15.28 18.66 -13.95
N SER A 38 16.52 18.33 -13.63
CA SER A 38 17.52 19.27 -13.13
C SER A 38 18.88 18.97 -13.73
N ASP A 39 19.70 20.01 -13.95
CA ASP A 39 21.07 19.92 -14.46
C ASP A 39 22.14 20.31 -13.42
N GLY A 40 21.78 20.44 -12.15
CA GLY A 40 22.70 20.84 -11.07
C GLY A 40 22.41 22.24 -10.54
N GLU A 41 22.28 23.23 -11.41
CA GLU A 41 22.05 24.64 -11.05
C GLU A 41 20.57 25.04 -11.24
N TYR A 42 19.94 24.49 -12.28
CA TYR A 42 18.58 24.84 -12.68
C TYR A 42 17.62 23.67 -12.50
N LEU A 43 16.35 24.04 -12.37
CA LEU A 43 15.21 23.15 -12.40
C LEU A 43 14.39 23.46 -13.65
N PHE A 44 13.99 22.42 -14.37
CA PHE A 44 13.19 22.49 -15.60
C PHE A 44 11.81 21.93 -15.32
N ILE A 45 10.82 22.82 -15.28
CA ILE A 45 9.44 22.49 -14.95
C ILE A 45 8.65 22.42 -16.26
N PRO A 46 8.14 21.25 -16.66
CA PRO A 46 7.43 21.10 -17.92
C PRO A 46 6.06 21.77 -17.86
N LEU A 47 5.72 22.50 -18.93
CA LEU A 47 4.47 23.23 -19.06
C LEU A 47 3.60 22.64 -20.16
N ILE A 48 2.27 22.71 -20.01
CA ILE A 48 1.31 22.21 -21.02
C ILE A 48 1.28 23.10 -22.27
N ARG A 49 1.58 24.40 -22.11
CA ARG A 49 1.66 25.40 -23.18
C ARG A 49 2.64 26.50 -22.81
N LYS A 50 2.91 27.40 -23.76
CA LYS A 50 3.63 28.64 -23.49
C LYS A 50 2.79 29.53 -22.55
N PRO A 51 3.37 30.13 -21.50
CA PRO A 51 2.71 31.16 -20.72
C PRO A 51 2.54 32.44 -21.53
N ASP A 52 1.36 33.02 -21.48
CA ASP A 52 1.06 34.29 -22.16
C ASP A 52 0.40 35.27 -21.18
N LEU A 53 -0.70 34.87 -20.55
CA LEU A 53 -1.42 35.69 -19.56
C LEU A 53 -0.73 35.66 -18.18
N GLU A 54 0.03 34.60 -17.92
CA GLU A 54 0.64 34.26 -16.63
C GLU A 54 2.02 34.88 -16.40
N ILE A 55 2.51 35.66 -17.38
CA ILE A 55 3.85 36.25 -17.36
C ILE A 55 4.01 37.19 -16.16
N LYS A 56 2.97 38.00 -15.86
CA LYS A 56 3.00 38.93 -14.72
C LYS A 56 3.18 38.20 -13.40
N GLU A 57 2.45 37.12 -13.19
CA GLU A 57 2.55 36.32 -11.97
C GLU A 57 3.93 35.68 -11.82
N PHE A 58 4.56 35.28 -12.93
CA PHE A 58 5.94 34.80 -12.92
C PHE A 58 6.94 35.92 -12.59
N ASP A 59 6.79 37.10 -13.18
CA ASP A 59 7.66 38.26 -12.91
C ASP A 59 7.57 38.72 -11.44
N GLU A 60 6.36 38.72 -10.87
CA GLU A 60 6.14 39.10 -9.46
C GLU A 60 6.63 38.03 -8.48
N SER A 61 6.58 36.76 -8.87
CA SER A 61 6.85 35.64 -7.98
C SER A 61 8.25 35.05 -8.13
N LEU A 62 8.91 35.19 -9.26
CA LEU A 62 10.19 34.53 -9.55
C LEU A 62 11.24 35.59 -9.82
N GLY A 63 12.37 35.51 -9.12
CA GLY A 63 13.46 36.47 -9.28
C GLY A 63 14.26 36.24 -10.57
N GLN A 64 14.36 34.98 -11.00
CA GLN A 64 15.01 34.63 -12.26
C GLN A 64 14.33 33.41 -12.88
N TYR A 65 13.86 33.55 -14.12
CA TYR A 65 13.31 32.43 -14.88
C TYR A 65 13.53 32.61 -16.39
N GLU A 66 13.38 31.51 -17.13
CA GLU A 66 13.37 31.50 -18.59
C GLU A 66 12.34 30.48 -19.09
N VAL A 67 11.59 30.82 -20.14
CA VAL A 67 10.69 29.87 -20.81
C VAL A 67 11.36 29.37 -22.09
N LEU A 68 11.62 28.08 -22.17
CA LEU A 68 12.30 27.44 -23.30
C LEU A 68 11.60 26.13 -23.70
N ARG A 69 11.95 25.55 -24.85
CA ARG A 69 11.49 24.20 -25.24
C ARG A 69 12.55 23.17 -24.91
N ARG A 70 12.14 22.04 -24.33
CA ARG A 70 13.04 20.93 -23.97
C ARG A 70 12.34 19.59 -24.10
N ARG A 71 13.13 18.53 -24.29
CA ARG A 71 12.67 17.16 -24.21
C ARG A 71 12.67 16.66 -22.77
N PHE A 72 11.53 16.18 -22.32
CA PHE A 72 11.35 15.59 -20.99
C PHE A 72 11.06 14.10 -21.09
N ARG A 73 11.50 13.35 -20.09
CA ARG A 73 11.02 11.98 -19.91
C ARG A 73 9.59 11.97 -19.38
N ARG A 74 8.73 11.14 -19.97
CA ARG A 74 7.41 10.87 -19.37
C ARG A 74 7.57 10.32 -17.96
N ARG A 75 6.78 10.88 -17.04
CA ARG A 75 6.58 10.34 -15.71
C ARG A 75 5.85 9.02 -15.88
N ARG A 76 6.48 7.90 -15.50
CA ARG A 76 5.74 6.65 -15.33
C ARG A 76 4.74 6.87 -14.20
N LYS A 77 3.46 7.07 -14.54
CA LYS A 77 2.38 6.98 -13.54
C LYS A 77 2.45 5.57 -13.00
N LYS A 78 2.76 5.42 -11.70
CA LYS A 78 2.49 4.13 -11.05
C LYS A 78 0.97 3.97 -11.09
N PRO A 79 0.45 2.81 -11.51
CA PRO A 79 -0.99 2.56 -11.46
C PRO A 79 -1.49 2.86 -10.04
N ARG A 80 -2.64 3.53 -9.93
CA ARG A 80 -3.22 3.96 -8.66
C ARG A 80 -3.69 2.77 -7.81
N GLY A 81 -3.90 1.61 -8.42
CA GLY A 81 -4.26 0.37 -7.75
C GLY A 81 -4.08 -0.85 -8.64
N ALA A 82 -4.16 -2.03 -8.04
CA ALA A 82 -3.93 -3.31 -8.72
C ALA A 82 -4.85 -3.50 -9.93
N PHE A 83 -6.09 -3.00 -9.86
CA PHE A 83 -7.03 -3.00 -10.99
C PHE A 83 -6.45 -2.30 -12.23
N GLU A 84 -5.96 -1.06 -12.07
CA GLU A 84 -5.37 -0.27 -13.16
C GLU A 84 -4.08 -0.94 -13.68
N ALA A 85 -3.29 -1.54 -12.78
CA ALA A 85 -2.08 -2.28 -13.16
C ALA A 85 -2.38 -3.54 -13.99
N ALA A 86 -3.56 -4.14 -13.81
CA ALA A 86 -4.00 -5.32 -14.55
C ALA A 86 -4.76 -4.99 -15.84
N ALA A 87 -5.24 -3.75 -16.00
CA ALA A 87 -6.05 -3.32 -17.15
C ALA A 87 -5.38 -3.57 -18.51
N ASP A 88 -4.07 -3.33 -18.60
CA ASP A 88 -3.31 -3.54 -19.84
C ASP A 88 -2.92 -5.02 -20.08
N LYS A 89 -3.14 -5.89 -19.08
CA LYS A 89 -2.70 -7.30 -19.10
C LYS A 89 -3.85 -8.30 -19.11
N LEU A 90 -5.09 -7.85 -18.92
CA LEU A 90 -6.28 -8.70 -18.88
C LEU A 90 -7.26 -8.33 -20.01
N PRO A 91 -7.95 -9.32 -20.60
CA PRO A 91 -9.08 -9.06 -21.48
C PRO A 91 -10.13 -8.16 -20.79
N PRO A 92 -10.74 -7.19 -21.50
CA PRO A 92 -11.69 -6.25 -20.90
C PRO A 92 -12.86 -6.89 -20.16
N HIS A 93 -13.36 -8.03 -20.66
CA HIS A 93 -14.47 -8.76 -20.01
C HIS A 93 -14.08 -9.40 -18.67
N LEU A 94 -12.80 -9.71 -18.45
CA LEU A 94 -12.31 -10.29 -17.19
C LEU A 94 -11.99 -9.22 -16.14
N LEU A 95 -11.79 -7.96 -16.55
CA LEU A 95 -11.54 -6.86 -15.61
C LEU A 95 -12.71 -6.65 -14.65
N ALA A 96 -13.95 -6.90 -15.09
CA ALA A 96 -15.13 -6.81 -14.24
C ALA A 96 -15.04 -7.74 -13.01
N SER A 97 -14.38 -8.89 -13.16
CA SER A 97 -14.16 -9.88 -12.10
C SER A 97 -12.92 -9.62 -11.25
N PHE A 98 -12.16 -8.54 -11.51
CA PHE A 98 -10.92 -8.28 -10.76
C PHE A 98 -11.20 -8.14 -9.26
N PRO A 99 -10.45 -8.83 -8.38
CA PRO A 99 -10.71 -8.80 -6.95
C PRO A 99 -10.58 -7.40 -6.36
N ARG A 100 -11.65 -6.93 -5.69
CA ARG A 100 -11.67 -5.60 -5.06
C ARG A 100 -11.21 -5.60 -3.62
N SER A 101 -11.28 -6.77 -2.96
CA SER A 101 -10.91 -6.92 -1.55
C SER A 101 -9.58 -7.67 -1.45
N ILE A 102 -8.60 -7.03 -0.83
CA ILE A 102 -7.26 -7.59 -0.61
C ILE A 102 -6.97 -7.41 0.88
N ASP A 103 -6.68 -8.52 1.57
CA ASP A 103 -6.24 -8.49 2.96
C ASP A 103 -4.72 -8.37 3.00
N ILE A 104 -4.19 -7.39 3.75
CA ILE A 104 -2.74 -7.20 3.88
C ILE A 104 -2.32 -7.51 5.32
N ILE A 105 -1.44 -8.50 5.47
CA ILE A 105 -0.86 -8.92 6.73
C ILE A 105 0.66 -8.72 6.65
N GLY A 106 1.11 -7.56 7.14
CA GLY A 106 2.52 -7.18 7.07
C GLY A 106 2.99 -7.07 5.62
N GLU A 107 3.91 -7.94 5.22
CA GLU A 107 4.45 -8.02 3.85
C GLU A 107 3.69 -9.00 2.93
N ILE A 108 2.54 -9.53 3.37
CA ILE A 108 1.77 -10.53 2.60
C ILE A 108 0.41 -9.94 2.21
N ALA A 109 0.03 -10.10 0.95
CA ALA A 109 -1.32 -9.84 0.48
C ALA A 109 -2.06 -11.15 0.23
N ILE A 110 -3.32 -11.23 0.64
CA ILE A 110 -4.20 -12.38 0.46
C ILE A 110 -5.41 -11.93 -0.33
N VAL A 111 -5.75 -12.67 -1.37
CA VAL A 111 -6.86 -12.36 -2.28
C VAL A 111 -7.67 -13.61 -2.60
N GLU A 112 -8.94 -13.42 -2.93
CA GLU A 112 -9.79 -14.47 -3.47
C GLU A 112 -9.82 -14.33 -4.99
N ILE A 113 -9.51 -15.40 -5.72
CA ILE A 113 -9.48 -15.41 -7.17
C ILE A 113 -10.79 -16.02 -7.68
N PRO A 114 -11.64 -15.27 -8.39
CA PRO A 114 -12.81 -15.82 -9.05
C PRO A 114 -12.43 -16.86 -10.10
N PRO A 115 -13.27 -17.89 -10.33
CA PRO A 115 -12.97 -18.94 -11.31
C PRO A 115 -12.61 -18.43 -12.71
N GLU A 116 -13.21 -17.32 -13.14
CA GLU A 116 -12.96 -16.69 -14.45
C GLU A 116 -11.54 -16.12 -14.57
N LEU A 117 -10.89 -15.83 -13.45
CA LEU A 117 -9.53 -15.30 -13.38
C LEU A 117 -8.48 -16.35 -13.01
N GLU A 118 -8.85 -17.62 -12.89
CA GLU A 118 -7.94 -18.69 -12.46
C GLU A 118 -6.70 -18.80 -13.38
N ALA A 119 -6.92 -18.75 -14.70
CA ALA A 119 -5.83 -18.74 -15.69
C ALA A 119 -4.94 -17.49 -15.62
N TYR A 120 -5.41 -16.42 -14.97
CA TYR A 120 -4.76 -15.12 -14.87
C TYR A 120 -4.34 -14.76 -13.43
N LYS A 121 -4.39 -15.70 -12.49
CA LYS A 121 -4.06 -15.43 -11.07
C LYS A 121 -2.67 -14.83 -10.86
N ARG A 122 -1.69 -15.22 -11.68
CA ARG A 122 -0.35 -14.61 -11.67
C ARG A 122 -0.38 -13.15 -12.08
N THR A 123 -1.14 -12.79 -13.12
CA THR A 123 -1.33 -11.40 -13.55
C THR A 123 -1.96 -10.56 -12.44
N VAL A 124 -2.96 -11.10 -11.73
CA VAL A 124 -3.56 -10.45 -10.56
C VAL A 124 -2.51 -10.25 -9.46
N GLY A 125 -1.73 -11.29 -9.13
CA GLY A 125 -0.68 -11.23 -8.12
C GLY A 125 0.41 -10.19 -8.44
N GLU A 126 0.90 -10.16 -9.68
CA GLU A 126 1.88 -9.17 -10.14
C GLU A 126 1.34 -7.74 -10.05
N ALA A 127 0.08 -7.54 -10.43
CA ALA A 127 -0.58 -6.24 -10.34
C ALA A 127 -0.65 -5.76 -8.89
N ILE A 128 -0.97 -6.65 -7.94
CA ILE A 128 -0.97 -6.36 -6.51
C ILE A 128 0.43 -5.97 -6.01
N LEU A 129 1.47 -6.74 -6.36
CA LEU A 129 2.86 -6.41 -5.99
C LEU A 129 3.32 -5.07 -6.56
N GLN A 130 2.94 -4.75 -7.79
CA GLN A 130 3.33 -3.51 -8.44
C GLN A 130 2.77 -2.28 -7.72
N THR A 131 1.59 -2.39 -7.11
CA THR A 131 0.91 -1.26 -6.46
C THR A 131 1.10 -1.19 -4.96
N HIS A 132 1.46 -2.28 -4.29
CA HIS A 132 1.68 -2.32 -2.83
C HIS A 132 3.15 -2.54 -2.50
N SER A 133 3.90 -1.45 -2.28
CA SER A 133 5.36 -1.49 -2.12
C SER A 133 5.86 -2.24 -0.87
N ASN A 134 5.02 -2.40 0.15
CA ASN A 134 5.33 -3.19 1.34
C ASN A 134 5.08 -4.69 1.14
N VAL A 135 4.33 -5.09 0.11
CA VAL A 135 3.98 -6.50 -0.13
C VAL A 135 5.11 -7.20 -0.88
N ARG A 136 5.49 -8.38 -0.41
CA ARG A 136 6.55 -9.26 -0.97
C ARG A 136 6.02 -10.59 -1.47
N THR A 137 4.88 -11.04 -0.96
CA THR A 137 4.22 -12.29 -1.35
C THR A 137 2.72 -12.03 -1.53
N VAL A 138 2.13 -12.57 -2.60
CA VAL A 138 0.68 -12.56 -2.81
C VAL A 138 0.17 -13.99 -2.82
N LEU A 139 -0.87 -14.24 -2.03
CA LEU A 139 -1.50 -15.54 -1.85
C LEU A 139 -2.94 -15.51 -2.37
N ALA A 140 -3.35 -16.56 -3.08
CA ALA A 140 -4.75 -16.85 -3.37
C ALA A 140 -5.32 -17.80 -2.30
N LYS A 141 -6.54 -17.53 -1.85
CA LYS A 141 -7.32 -18.46 -1.00
C LYS A 141 -7.65 -19.72 -1.83
N ALA A 142 -7.19 -20.89 -1.39
CA ALA A 142 -7.39 -22.16 -2.11
C ALA A 142 -8.47 -23.07 -1.49
N SER A 143 -8.85 -22.84 -0.23
CA SER A 143 -9.93 -23.56 0.45
C SER A 143 -10.80 -22.62 1.27
N ALA A 144 -11.92 -23.12 1.82
CA ALA A 144 -12.59 -22.47 2.95
C ALA A 144 -11.72 -22.56 4.22
N VAL A 145 -12.08 -21.78 5.26
CA VAL A 145 -11.50 -21.99 6.59
C VAL A 145 -12.12 -23.26 7.18
N ASP A 146 -11.28 -24.20 7.60
CA ASP A 146 -11.72 -25.50 8.09
C ASP A 146 -10.82 -26.02 9.24
N GLY A 147 -11.27 -27.09 9.88
CA GLY A 147 -10.53 -27.79 10.93
C GLY A 147 -10.54 -27.10 12.28
N VAL A 148 -9.97 -27.81 13.27
CA VAL A 148 -9.91 -27.38 14.68
C VAL A 148 -9.08 -26.10 14.84
N GLU A 149 -8.00 -25.98 14.08
CA GLU A 149 -7.09 -24.82 14.11
C GLU A 149 -7.55 -23.66 13.21
N ARG A 150 -8.70 -23.80 12.53
CA ARG A 150 -9.31 -22.78 11.67
C ARG A 150 -8.35 -22.25 10.60
N LEU A 151 -7.58 -23.15 9.99
CA LEU A 151 -6.63 -22.82 8.94
C LEU A 151 -7.30 -22.85 7.56
N ARG A 152 -6.60 -22.27 6.59
CA ARG A 152 -7.01 -22.22 5.19
C ARG A 152 -5.80 -22.49 4.32
N GLU A 153 -6.00 -23.21 3.23
CA GLU A 153 -4.96 -23.42 2.23
C GLU A 153 -4.75 -22.18 1.37
N TYR A 154 -3.48 -21.90 1.07
CA TYR A 154 -3.08 -20.76 0.25
C TYR A 154 -2.11 -21.16 -0.85
N GLU A 155 -2.37 -20.66 -2.06
CA GLU A 155 -1.46 -20.77 -3.19
C GLU A 155 -0.65 -19.47 -3.35
N VAL A 156 0.66 -19.58 -3.56
CA VAL A 156 1.49 -18.42 -3.92
C VAL A 156 1.26 -18.07 -5.38
N ILE A 157 0.68 -16.90 -5.64
CA ILE A 157 0.40 -16.44 -7.02
C ILE A 157 1.42 -15.42 -7.52
N ALA A 158 2.15 -14.74 -6.62
CA ALA A 158 3.26 -13.87 -6.98
C ALA A 158 4.23 -13.62 -5.80
N GLY A 159 5.47 -13.24 -6.11
CA GLY A 159 6.44 -12.75 -5.12
C GLY A 159 7.39 -13.81 -4.58
N LEU A 160 7.94 -13.58 -3.38
CA LEU A 160 9.01 -14.41 -2.80
C LEU A 160 8.54 -15.76 -2.25
N GLY A 161 7.23 -15.92 -2.02
CA GLY A 161 6.65 -17.15 -1.47
C GLY A 161 6.86 -17.34 0.04
N LYS A 162 7.44 -16.37 0.75
CA LYS A 162 7.51 -16.38 2.22
C LYS A 162 6.13 -16.11 2.83
N THR A 163 5.75 -16.90 3.82
CA THR A 163 4.43 -16.82 4.51
C THR A 163 4.52 -16.38 5.97
N GLU A 164 5.73 -16.34 6.55
CA GLU A 164 6.01 -15.68 7.81
C GLU A 164 6.18 -14.17 7.61
N THR A 165 5.59 -13.37 8.50
CA THR A 165 5.49 -11.92 8.39
C THR A 165 5.34 -11.28 9.77
N VAL A 166 5.41 -9.94 9.80
CA VAL A 166 5.16 -9.13 10.99
C VAL A 166 4.01 -8.17 10.69
N HIS A 167 2.90 -8.35 11.39
CA HIS A 167 1.76 -7.45 11.32
C HIS A 167 1.81 -6.42 12.44
N ARG A 168 1.41 -5.18 12.14
CA ARG A 168 1.34 -4.10 13.14
C ARG A 168 -0.02 -3.44 13.08
N GLU A 169 -0.67 -3.37 14.22
CA GLU A 169 -1.93 -2.66 14.41
C GLU A 169 -2.03 -2.17 15.86
N ASN A 170 -2.76 -1.06 16.10
CA ASN A 170 -2.98 -0.51 17.43
C ASN A 170 -1.69 -0.28 18.26
N GLY A 171 -0.57 -0.06 17.56
CA GLY A 171 0.78 0.08 18.12
C GLY A 171 1.31 -1.19 18.78
N CYS A 172 0.76 -2.37 18.45
CA CYS A 172 1.28 -3.68 18.80
C CYS A 172 1.96 -4.31 17.58
N THR A 173 2.84 -5.27 17.82
CA THR A 173 3.56 -6.01 16.77
C THR A 173 3.28 -7.50 16.96
N TYR A 174 2.81 -8.16 15.90
CA TYR A 174 2.44 -9.57 15.90
C TYR A 174 3.29 -10.32 14.88
N TYR A 175 4.02 -11.32 15.35
CA TYR A 175 4.73 -12.25 14.49
C TYR A 175 3.78 -13.38 14.11
N LEU A 176 3.75 -13.79 12.85
CA LEU A 176 2.91 -14.91 12.42
C LEU A 176 3.33 -15.50 11.08
N ASP A 177 2.96 -16.76 10.87
CA ASP A 177 2.94 -17.40 9.55
C ASP A 177 1.48 -17.63 9.14
N VAL A 178 1.04 -16.94 8.08
CA VAL A 178 -0.37 -16.94 7.65
C VAL A 178 -0.87 -18.32 7.20
N LYS A 179 0.03 -19.29 6.96
CA LYS A 179 -0.34 -20.69 6.69
C LYS A 179 -0.51 -21.54 7.96
N LYS A 180 0.05 -21.10 9.09
CA LYS A 180 0.11 -21.89 10.32
C LYS A 180 -0.81 -21.39 11.41
N VAL A 181 -1.27 -20.15 11.32
CA VAL A 181 -2.16 -19.53 12.32
C VAL A 181 -3.26 -18.73 11.63
N TYR A 182 -4.42 -18.68 12.27
CA TYR A 182 -5.49 -17.78 11.84
C TYR A 182 -5.18 -16.34 12.28
N PHE A 183 -5.35 -15.39 11.35
CA PHE A 183 -5.29 -13.96 11.63
C PHE A 183 -6.14 -13.19 10.63
N SER A 184 -6.90 -12.21 11.11
CA SER A 184 -7.71 -11.33 10.26
C SER A 184 -7.42 -9.86 10.56
N PRO A 185 -6.80 -9.11 9.63
CA PRO A 185 -6.54 -7.68 9.83
C PRO A 185 -7.84 -6.86 9.87
N ARG A 186 -8.96 -7.43 9.43
CA ARG A 186 -10.27 -6.77 9.46
C ARG A 186 -10.83 -6.61 10.87
N LEU A 187 -10.34 -7.40 11.82
CA LEU A 187 -10.77 -7.35 13.22
C LEU A 187 -10.06 -6.26 14.03
N SER A 188 -9.16 -5.48 13.42
CA SER A 188 -8.39 -4.43 14.11
C SER A 188 -9.25 -3.47 14.93
N PHE A 189 -10.39 -3.05 14.38
CA PHE A 189 -11.34 -2.19 15.08
C PHE A 189 -11.98 -2.90 16.26
N GLU A 190 -12.32 -4.17 16.10
CA GLU A 190 -12.91 -5.00 17.15
C GLU A 190 -11.93 -5.27 18.28
N HIS A 191 -10.65 -5.52 17.98
CA HIS A 191 -9.58 -5.63 18.97
C HIS A 191 -9.53 -4.37 19.85
N MET A 192 -9.51 -3.18 19.23
CA MET A 192 -9.51 -1.91 19.94
C MET A 192 -10.81 -1.67 20.72
N ARG A 193 -11.96 -2.02 20.15
CA ARG A 193 -13.28 -1.84 20.79
C ARG A 193 -13.36 -2.64 22.09
N VAL A 194 -12.98 -3.91 22.05
CA VAL A 194 -12.97 -4.79 23.23
C VAL A 194 -11.92 -4.35 24.23
N ALA A 195 -10.71 -4.00 23.78
CA ALA A 195 -9.65 -3.55 24.69
C ALA A 195 -10.04 -2.30 25.48
N ARG A 196 -10.83 -1.39 24.90
CA ARG A 196 -11.35 -0.19 25.61
C ARG A 196 -12.43 -0.49 26.65
N GLN A 197 -13.05 -1.66 26.62
CA GLN A 197 -14.13 -2.03 27.54
C GLN A 197 -13.61 -2.66 28.83
N VAL A 198 -12.36 -3.14 28.83
CA VAL A 198 -11.72 -3.73 30.01
C VAL A 198 -11.50 -2.65 31.07
N GLY A 199 -11.96 -2.93 32.28
CA GLY A 199 -11.73 -2.09 33.45
C GLY A 199 -10.40 -2.38 34.15
N SER A 200 -10.02 -1.49 35.07
CA SER A 200 -8.89 -1.72 35.97
C SER A 200 -9.13 -2.94 36.85
N ASP A 201 -8.05 -3.66 37.16
CA ASP A 201 -8.01 -4.82 38.06
C ASP A 201 -8.81 -6.04 37.58
N GLU A 202 -9.24 -6.07 36.32
CA GLU A 202 -9.94 -7.21 35.73
C GLU A 202 -9.00 -8.39 35.44
N ILE A 203 -9.60 -9.59 35.46
CA ILE A 203 -9.00 -10.82 34.94
C ILE A 203 -9.72 -11.19 33.64
N VAL A 204 -8.99 -11.11 32.53
CA VAL A 204 -9.50 -11.43 31.19
C VAL A 204 -9.04 -12.84 30.80
N ILE A 205 -9.96 -13.63 30.24
CA ILE A 205 -9.65 -14.94 29.65
C ILE A 205 -9.96 -14.88 28.16
N ASP A 206 -8.91 -14.93 27.35
CA ASP A 206 -8.99 -15.02 25.89
C ASP A 206 -8.87 -16.49 25.49
N MET A 207 -10.02 -17.14 25.27
CA MET A 207 -10.11 -18.59 25.08
C MET A 207 -9.52 -19.10 23.76
N PHE A 208 -9.40 -18.21 22.75
CA PHE A 208 -8.94 -18.53 21.39
C PHE A 208 -8.03 -17.41 20.88
N ALA A 209 -6.93 -17.21 21.61
CA ALA A 209 -6.11 -16.01 21.49
C ALA A 209 -5.39 -15.91 20.14
N GLY A 210 -5.17 -17.00 19.43
CA GLY A 210 -4.30 -17.03 18.26
C GLY A 210 -2.92 -16.46 18.61
N VAL A 211 -2.46 -15.46 17.86
CA VAL A 211 -1.21 -14.72 18.14
C VAL A 211 -1.41 -13.53 19.10
N GLY A 212 -2.54 -13.49 19.80
CA GLY A 212 -2.88 -12.55 20.86
C GLY A 212 -3.28 -11.13 20.45
N PRO A 213 -3.99 -10.88 19.33
CA PRO A 213 -4.38 -9.51 18.98
C PRO A 213 -5.31 -8.83 20.00
N PHE A 214 -6.16 -9.59 20.69
CA PHE A 214 -6.90 -9.10 21.84
C PHE A 214 -6.00 -9.04 23.08
N SER A 215 -5.38 -10.17 23.41
CA SER A 215 -4.61 -10.34 24.65
C SER A 215 -3.49 -9.31 24.85
N ILE A 216 -2.62 -9.14 23.84
CA ILE A 216 -1.49 -8.21 23.89
C ILE A 216 -1.99 -6.76 23.95
N LEU A 217 -3.03 -6.44 23.17
CA LEU A 217 -3.57 -5.08 23.15
C LEU A 217 -4.19 -4.69 24.50
N ILE A 218 -4.95 -5.59 25.12
CA ILE A 218 -5.52 -5.39 26.45
C ILE A 218 -4.41 -5.16 27.48
N ALA A 219 -3.41 -6.05 27.52
CA ALA A 219 -2.29 -5.95 28.44
C ALA A 219 -1.44 -4.68 28.23
N LYS A 220 -1.38 -4.17 26.99
CA LYS A 220 -0.71 -2.90 26.68
C LYS A 220 -1.51 -1.68 27.14
N MET A 221 -2.85 -1.72 27.02
CA MET A 221 -3.70 -0.56 27.28
C MET A 221 -3.99 -0.33 28.76
N HIS A 222 -3.84 -1.35 29.60
CA HIS A 222 -4.21 -1.31 31.02
C HIS A 222 -3.06 -1.81 31.90
N GLU A 223 -2.67 -1.02 32.90
CA GLU A 223 -1.51 -1.33 33.75
C GLU A 223 -1.79 -2.47 34.74
N ASN A 224 -3.01 -2.53 35.27
CA ASN A 224 -3.41 -3.49 36.31
C ASN A 224 -4.45 -4.47 35.76
N VAL A 225 -4.08 -5.27 34.75
CA VAL A 225 -4.95 -6.33 34.22
C VAL A 225 -4.18 -7.64 34.18
N ARG A 226 -4.87 -8.77 34.40
CA ARG A 226 -4.32 -10.10 34.15
C ARG A 226 -5.03 -10.73 32.97
N VAL A 227 -4.29 -11.05 31.91
CA VAL A 227 -4.83 -11.70 30.72
C VAL A 227 -4.31 -13.13 30.64
N TYR A 228 -5.22 -14.11 30.59
CA TYR A 228 -4.90 -15.50 30.26
C TYR A 228 -5.24 -15.74 28.78
N ALA A 229 -4.21 -15.95 27.98
CA ALA A 229 -4.34 -16.23 26.55
C ALA A 229 -4.21 -17.74 26.31
N ILE A 230 -5.25 -18.32 25.73
CA ILE A 230 -5.37 -19.77 25.51
C ILE A 230 -5.57 -19.99 24.02
N ASP A 231 -4.83 -20.94 23.45
CA ASP A 231 -5.09 -21.41 22.10
C ASP A 231 -4.72 -22.88 21.97
N ILE A 232 -5.44 -23.61 21.12
CA ILE A 232 -5.20 -25.02 20.86
C ILE A 232 -4.06 -25.23 19.86
N ASN A 233 -3.81 -24.25 18.99
CA ASN A 233 -2.79 -24.33 17.96
C ASN A 233 -1.40 -24.01 18.55
N PRO A 234 -0.47 -24.97 18.60
CA PRO A 234 0.84 -24.76 19.19
C PRO A 234 1.68 -23.73 18.42
N ASN A 235 1.45 -23.53 17.12
CA ASN A 235 2.14 -22.47 16.37
C ASN A 235 1.65 -21.08 16.80
N ALA A 236 0.36 -20.95 17.11
CA ALA A 236 -0.21 -19.69 17.61
C ALA A 236 0.43 -19.29 18.94
N ILE A 237 0.53 -20.25 19.87
CA ILE A 237 1.23 -20.05 21.16
C ILE A 237 2.69 -19.65 20.95
N ARG A 238 3.42 -20.34 20.07
CA ARG A 238 4.83 -20.00 19.77
C ARG A 238 5.01 -18.59 19.22
N TYR A 239 4.04 -18.09 18.45
CA TYR A 239 4.06 -16.72 17.93
C TYR A 239 3.64 -15.69 18.98
N LEU A 240 2.70 -16.04 19.86
CA LEU A 240 2.27 -15.22 20.98
C LEU A 240 3.38 -14.96 22.00
N GLU A 241 4.25 -15.96 22.25
CA GLU A 241 5.38 -15.86 23.19
C GLU A 241 6.55 -14.99 22.68
N ARG A 242 6.54 -14.60 21.40
CA ARG A 242 7.65 -13.93 20.72
C ARG A 242 7.52 -12.40 20.70
#